data_AF-A0A1A2NTG7-F1
#
_entry.id   AF-A0A1A2NTG7-F1
#
_cell.length_a   1.000
_cell.length_b   1.000
_cell.length_c   1.000
_cell.angle_alpha   90.00
_cell.angle_beta   90.00
_cell.angle_gamma   90.00
#
_symmetry.space_group_name_H-M   'P 1'
#
loop_
_entity.id
_entity.type
_entity.pdbx_description
1 polymer ?
#
loop_
_entity_poly.entity_id
_entity_poly.type
_entity_poly.pdbx_seq_one_letter_code
_entity_poly.pdbx_strand_id
1 'polypeptide(L)' 'MTEPRVVRPVRNGPVLVPGPVRIETPEGVVESDRFMVAICACGRSRNYPLCDTSHRRREPSRRHVEGEVAEPG' A
#
# COMPACT_ATOMS: atom_id res chain seq x y z
N MET A 1 13.02 -5.21 26.27
CA MET A 1 12.44 -5.92 25.11
C MET A 1 11.86 -4.86 24.20
N THR A 2 12.28 -4.78 22.94
CA THR A 2 11.70 -3.82 21.99
C THR A 2 10.29 -4.29 21.64
N GLU A 3 9.29 -3.46 21.89
CA GLU A 3 7.91 -3.76 21.53
C GLU A 3 7.81 -3.90 19.99
N PRO A 4 7.20 -4.97 19.47
CA PRO A 4 7.14 -5.18 18.03
C PRO A 4 6.32 -4.06 17.36
N ARG A 5 6.80 -3.57 16.22
CA ARG A 5 6.06 -2.58 15.44
C ARG A 5 4.96 -3.27 14.63
N VAL A 6 3.72 -2.86 14.85
CA VAL A 6 2.59 -3.33 14.03
C VAL A 6 2.70 -2.76 12.62
N VAL A 7 2.67 -3.65 11.62
CA VAL A 7 2.57 -3.29 10.20
C VAL A 7 1.31 -3.89 9.61
N ARG A 8 0.63 -3.17 8.72
CA ARG A 8 -0.63 -3.63 8.09
C ARG A 8 -0.49 -3.64 6.57
N PRO A 9 -0.12 -4.78 5.96
CA PRO A 9 -0.12 -4.93 4.52
C PRO A 9 -1.55 -4.86 3.97
N VAL A 10 -1.77 -4.04 2.94
CA VAL A 10 -3.05 -3.97 2.21
C VAL A 10 -2.93 -4.78 0.92
N ARG A 11 -3.88 -5.70 0.66
CA ARG A 11 -3.91 -6.47 -0.59
C ARG A 11 -3.96 -5.52 -1.79
N ASN A 12 -3.03 -5.68 -2.74
CA ASN A 12 -2.86 -4.78 -3.90
C ASN A 12 -2.63 -3.30 -3.54
N GLY A 13 -2.21 -3.01 -2.31
CA GLY A 13 -2.08 -1.67 -1.76
C GLY A 13 -0.76 -1.44 -1.03
N PRO A 14 -0.66 -0.37 -0.24
CA PRO A 14 0.53 -0.07 0.54
C PRO A 14 0.68 -0.95 1.78
N VAL A 15 1.84 -0.87 2.42
CA VAL A 15 2.02 -1.29 3.82
C VAL A 15 1.79 -0.08 4.71
N LEU A 16 0.81 -0.16 5.62
CA LEU A 16 0.57 0.89 6.60
C LEU A 16 1.43 0.63 7.83
N VAL A 17 2.25 1.61 8.20
CA VAL A 17 3.11 1.58 9.38
C VAL A 17 2.74 2.77 10.25
N PRO A 18 2.44 2.60 11.55
CA PRO A 18 2.27 3.76 12.40
C PRO A 18 3.59 4.53 12.47
N GLY A 19 3.54 5.85 12.59
CA GLY A 19 4.74 6.69 12.68
C GLY A 19 5.13 7.08 14.11
N PRO A 20 6.19 7.88 14.25
CA PRO A 20 7.08 8.34 13.17
C PRO A 20 7.88 7.17 12.55
N VAL A 21 8.30 7.32 11.29
CA VAL A 21 9.16 6.34 10.60
C VAL A 21 10.32 7.02 9.88
N ARG A 22 11.45 6.30 9.85
CA ARG A 22 12.58 6.56 8.97
C ARG A 22 12.70 5.38 8.01
N ILE A 23 12.61 5.66 6.71
CA ILE A 23 12.64 4.65 5.65
C ILE A 23 13.96 4.81 4.91
N GLU A 24 14.76 3.75 4.90
CA GLU A 24 16.03 3.72 4.16
C GLU A 24 15.84 2.93 2.87
N THR A 25 16.23 3.55 1.75
CA THR A 25 16.24 2.92 0.42
C THR A 25 17.62 3.10 -0.21
N PRO A 26 17.94 2.38 -1.29
CA PRO A 26 19.17 2.59 -2.03
C PRO A 26 19.34 4.03 -2.56
N GLU A 27 18.25 4.74 -2.79
CA GLU A 27 18.23 6.12 -3.30
C GLU A 27 18.35 7.19 -2.21
N GLY A 28 18.14 6.83 -0.94
CA GLY A 28 18.26 7.76 0.19
C GLY A 28 17.37 7.42 1.38
N VAL A 29 17.22 8.41 2.27
CA VAL A 29 16.42 8.29 3.49
C VAL A 29 15.22 9.23 3.44
N VAL A 30 14.04 8.70 3.75
CA VAL A 30 12.80 9.50 3.88
C VAL A 30 12.26 9.37 5.30
N GLU A 31 12.06 10.50 5.95
CA GLU A 31 11.48 10.59 7.29
C GLU A 31 10.04 11.09 7.22
N SER A 32 9.18 10.54 8.07
CA SER A 32 7.80 10.99 8.21
C SER A 32 7.36 10.96 9.66
N ASP A 33 6.86 12.09 10.12
CA ASP A 33 6.30 12.33 11.46
C ASP A 33 4.80 12.00 11.55
N ARG A 34 4.19 11.57 10.43
CA ARG A 34 2.76 11.25 10.37
C ARG A 34 2.45 10.05 11.26
N PHE A 35 1.32 10.11 11.97
CA PHE A 35 0.86 9.01 12.83
C PHE A 35 0.67 7.67 12.08
N MET A 36 0.42 7.71 10.77
CA MET A 36 0.34 6.55 9.89
C MET A 36 0.97 6.89 8.54
N VAL A 37 1.86 6.01 8.09
CA VAL A 37 2.64 6.16 6.87
C VAL A 37 2.34 4.99 5.94
N ALA A 38 1.99 5.30 4.69
CA ALA A 38 1.72 4.32 3.66
C ALA A 38 2.98 4.11 2.81
N ILE A 39 3.64 2.97 2.98
CA ILE A 39 4.82 2.59 2.21
C ILE A 39 4.40 1.86 0.94
N CYS A 40 4.99 2.24 -0.19
CA CYS A 40 4.69 1.66 -1.48
C CYS A 40 5.21 0.22 -1.57
N ALA A 41 4.31 -0.74 -1.75
CA ALA A 41 4.65 -2.13 -2.04
C ALA A 41 4.53 -2.50 -3.53
N CYS A 42 4.10 -1.55 -4.39
CA CYS A 42 3.81 -1.83 -5.80
C CYS A 42 4.89 -1.36 -6.79
N GLY A 43 5.92 -0.64 -6.31
CA GLY A 43 7.03 -0.14 -7.13
C GLY A 43 6.70 0.96 -8.15
N ARG A 44 5.44 1.43 -8.24
CA ARG A 44 5.00 2.39 -9.26
C ARG A 44 4.79 3.82 -8.75
N SER A 45 5.12 4.07 -7.48
CA SER A 45 4.96 5.40 -6.91
C SER A 45 5.96 6.36 -7.51
N ARG A 46 5.50 7.56 -7.89
CA ARG A 46 6.38 8.67 -8.27
C ARG A 46 7.04 9.32 -7.04
N ASN A 47 6.49 9.07 -5.86
CA ASN A 47 7.01 9.52 -4.56
C ASN A 47 7.58 8.35 -3.77
N TYR A 48 8.16 7.35 -4.45
CA TYR A 48 8.80 6.20 -3.79
C TYR A 48 9.81 6.70 -2.74
N PRO A 49 9.84 6.13 -1.51
CA PRO A 49 9.17 4.91 -1.04
C PRO A 49 7.73 5.08 -0.55
N LEU A 50 7.17 6.29 -0.55
CA LEU A 50 5.80 6.55 -0.08
C LEU A 50 4.76 6.16 -1.14
N CYS A 51 3.57 5.76 -0.70
CA CYS A 51 2.45 5.45 -1.58
C CYS A 51 1.77 6.75 -2.06
N ASP A 52 1.66 6.91 -3.38
CA ASP A 52 1.00 8.04 -4.06
C ASP A 52 -0.31 7.62 -4.75
N THR A 53 -0.89 6.48 -4.34
CA THR A 53 -2.05 5.81 -4.96
C THR A 53 -1.85 5.19 -6.36
N SER A 54 -0.63 5.24 -6.93
CA SER A 54 -0.33 4.60 -8.23
C SER A 54 -0.62 3.09 -8.26
N HIS A 55 -0.77 2.45 -7.08
CA HIS A 55 -1.18 1.04 -6.99
C HIS A 55 -2.54 0.77 -7.63
N ARG A 56 -3.48 1.74 -7.59
CA ARG A 56 -4.84 1.63 -8.10
C ARG A 56 -4.95 1.57 -9.62
N ARG A 57 -3.92 2.02 -10.34
CA ARG A 57 -3.88 2.00 -11.82
C ARG A 57 -3.71 0.59 -12.41
N ARG A 58 -3.87 -0.48 -11.62
CA ARG A 58 -3.98 -1.84 -12.18
C ARG A 58 -5.40 -2.02 -12.66
N GLU A 59 -5.56 -2.20 -13.97
CA GLU A 59 -6.69 -2.97 -14.48
C GLU A 59 -6.65 -4.33 -13.79
N PRO A 60 -7.78 -4.83 -13.25
CA PRO A 60 -7.82 -6.15 -12.66
C PRO A 60 -7.37 -7.15 -13.72
N SER A 61 -6.30 -7.90 -13.44
CA SER A 61 -5.93 -9.06 -14.26
C SER A 61 -7.17 -9.94 -14.35
N ARG A 62 -7.73 -10.05 -15.57
CA ARG A 62 -8.98 -10.77 -15.86
C ARG A 62 -9.02 -12.09 -15.11
N ARG A 63 -9.83 -12.17 -14.06
CA ARG A 63 -10.38 -13.46 -13.61
C ARG A 63 -11.76 -13.52 -14.24
N HIS A 64 -11.84 -14.22 -15.37
CA HIS A 64 -13.10 -14.59 -16.00
C HIS A 64 -13.82 -15.52 -15.02
N VAL A 65 -14.97 -15.10 -14.48
CA VAL A 65 -15.96 -16.01 -13.90
C VAL A 65 -17.32 -15.45 -14.31
N GLU A 66 -17.97 -16.20 -15.20
CA GLU A 66 -19.31 -15.96 -15.75
C GLU A 66 -20.40 -16.27 -14.72
N GLY A 67 -21.54 -15.57 -14.86
CA GLY A 67 -22.83 -15.92 -14.27
C GLY A 67 -23.12 -15.26 -12.93
N GLU A 68 -24.33 -14.83 -12.61
CA GLU A 68 -25.58 -14.68 -13.36
C GLU A 68 -26.47 -13.79 -12.46
N VAL A 69 -27.33 -13.00 -13.06
CA VAL A 69 -28.11 -11.93 -12.42
C VAL A 69 -29.50 -12.44 -12.02
N ALA A 70 -30.01 -12.02 -10.86
CA ALA A 70 -31.45 -11.92 -10.56
C ALA A 70 -31.63 -10.83 -9.48
N GLU A 71 -31.98 -9.60 -9.85
CA GLU A 71 -33.34 -9.03 -9.98
C GLU A 71 -33.97 -8.71 -8.61
N PRO A 72 -34.21 -7.42 -8.27
CA PRO A 72 -34.84 -7.05 -7.01
C PRO A 72 -36.37 -6.97 -7.14
N GLY A 73 -37.09 -7.51 -6.17
CA GLY A 73 -38.50 -7.27 -5.88
C GLY A 73 -38.68 -7.13 -4.37
#